data_AF-A0A2N5KH82-F1
#
_entry.id   AF-A0A2N5KH82-F1
#
_cell.length_a   1.000
_cell.length_b   1.000
_cell.length_c   1.000
_cell.angle_alpha   90.00
_cell.angle_beta   90.00
_cell.angle_gamma   90.00
#
_symmetry.space_group_name_H-M   'P 1'
#
loop_
_entity.id
_entity.type
_entity.pdbx_description
1 polymer ?
#
loop_
_entity_poly.entity_id
_entity_poly.type
_entity_poly.pdbx_seq_one_letter_code
_entity_poly.pdbx_strand_id
1 'polypeptide(L)'
;MSRGWGHKQRKVVERLAAAPWEDGLSLSALRPVLGPDRSNARRVIRSLLARGVVERYHDPETGEGRLRLGFWAHIAATMKRERYFDEPEPVEGTHEQWETHD
;
A
#
# COMPACT_ATOMS: atom_id res chain seq x y z
N MET A 1 -12.30 14.23 -14.90
CA MET A 1 -12.65 13.25 -13.83
C MET A 1 -11.55 12.19 -13.75
N SER A 2 -10.66 12.25 -12.76
CA SER A 2 -9.71 11.16 -12.55
C SER A 2 -10.47 10.00 -11.92
N ARG A 3 -10.61 8.88 -12.65
CA ARG A 3 -11.07 7.63 -12.04
C ARG A 3 -10.04 7.29 -10.95
N GLY A 4 -10.50 7.07 -9.72
CA GLY A 4 -9.66 6.63 -8.61
C GLY A 4 -8.87 5.36 -8.95
N TRP A 5 -7.95 4.95 -8.08
CA TRP A 5 -7.12 3.77 -8.35
C TRP A 5 -7.97 2.52 -8.56
N GLY A 6 -7.68 1.80 -9.64
CA GLY A 6 -8.27 0.48 -9.88
C GLY A 6 -7.76 -0.55 -8.88
N HIS A 7 -8.49 -1.65 -8.73
CA HIS A 7 -8.20 -2.69 -7.73
C HIS A 7 -6.73 -3.16 -7.74
N LYS A 8 -6.16 -3.46 -8.92
CA LYS A 8 -4.77 -3.90 -9.06
C LYS A 8 -3.75 -2.81 -8.70
N GLN A 9 -4.04 -1.55 -9.01
CA GLN A 9 -3.18 -0.42 -8.64
C GLN A 9 -3.12 -0.28 -7.12
N ARG A 10 -4.27 -0.36 -6.46
CA ARG A 10 -4.36 -0.30 -5.00
C ARG A 10 -3.59 -1.44 -4.35
N LYS A 11 -3.78 -2.68 -4.80
CA LYS A 11 -3.07 -3.84 -4.27
C LYS A 11 -1.55 -3.77 -4.47
N VAL A 12 -1.07 -3.23 -5.59
CA VAL A 12 0.37 -2.99 -5.80
C VAL A 12 0.90 -1.99 -4.78
N VAL A 13 0.19 -0.87 -4.57
CA VAL A 13 0.59 0.14 -3.58
C VAL A 13 0.57 -0.44 -2.16
N GLU A 14 -0.46 -1.21 -1.79
CA GLU A 14 -0.54 -1.90 -0.50
C GLU A 14 0.67 -2.83 -0.28
N ARG A 15 1.06 -3.62 -1.30
CA ARG A 15 2.23 -4.50 -1.21
C ARG A 15 3.53 -3.73 -1.06
N LEU A 16 3.70 -2.64 -1.81
CA LEU A 16 4.89 -1.79 -1.72
C LEU A 16 4.95 -1.02 -0.39
N ALA A 17 3.81 -0.65 0.18
CA ALA A 17 3.74 0.01 1.50
C ALA A 17 4.12 -0.94 2.66
N ALA A 18 3.91 -2.25 2.48
CA ALA A 18 4.27 -3.26 3.46
C ALA A 18 5.75 -3.70 3.39
N ALA A 19 6.46 -3.36 2.30
CA ALA A 19 7.87 -3.65 2.13
C ALA A 19 8.75 -2.50 2.67
N PRO A 20 9.99 -2.78 3.10
CA PRO A 20 10.98 -1.73 3.34
C PRO A 20 11.11 -0.80 2.13
N TRP A 21 11.05 0.51 2.35
CA TRP A 21 11.00 1.48 1.25
C TRP A 21 12.28 1.46 0.39
N GLU A 22 13.43 1.24 1.01
CA GLU A 22 14.74 1.16 0.35
C GLU A 22 14.80 -0.04 -0.58
N ASP A 23 14.37 -1.21 -0.11
CA ASP A 23 14.43 -2.48 -0.85
C ASP A 23 13.32 -2.65 -1.88
N GLY A 24 12.18 -2.00 -1.68
CA GLY A 24 11.01 -2.14 -2.56
C GLY A 24 10.63 -3.61 -2.83
N LEU A 25 10.09 -3.87 -4.02
CA LEU A 25 9.75 -5.22 -4.49
C LEU A 25 10.14 -5.41 -5.95
N SER A 26 10.60 -6.62 -6.26
CA SER A 26 10.81 -7.07 -7.64
C SER A 26 9.49 -7.22 -8.41
N LEU A 27 9.58 -7.21 -9.74
CA LEU A 27 8.41 -7.49 -10.59
C LEU A 27 7.88 -8.91 -10.40
N SER A 28 8.75 -9.86 -10.06
CA SER A 28 8.39 -11.24 -9.73
C SER A 28 7.56 -11.30 -8.45
N ALA A 29 7.96 -10.57 -7.40
CA ALA A 29 7.19 -10.48 -6.15
C ALA A 29 5.82 -9.81 -6.32
N LEU A 30 5.69 -8.89 -7.27
CA LEU A 30 4.41 -8.22 -7.60
C LEU A 30 3.52 -9.05 -8.54
N ARG A 31 4.04 -10.12 -9.13
CA ARG A 31 3.33 -10.95 -10.11
C ARG A 31 2.00 -11.53 -9.58
N PRO A 32 1.90 -12.02 -8.33
CA PRO A 32 0.64 -12.54 -7.79
C PRO A 32 -0.48 -11.50 -7.79
N VAL A 33 -0.15 -10.21 -7.64
CA VAL A 33 -1.13 -9.11 -7.62
C VAL A 33 -1.47 -8.63 -9.02
N LEU A 34 -0.46 -8.52 -9.88
CA LEU A 34 -0.64 -8.03 -11.25
C LEU A 34 -1.41 -9.04 -12.13
N GLY A 35 -1.25 -10.33 -11.81
CA GLY A 35 -1.81 -11.44 -12.55
C GLY A 35 -0.91 -11.88 -13.72
N PRO A 36 -1.32 -12.94 -14.44
CA PRO A 36 -0.50 -13.54 -15.49
C PRO A 36 -0.40 -12.69 -16.77
N ASP A 37 -1.41 -11.85 -17.05
CA ASP A 37 -1.43 -10.98 -18.23
C ASP A 37 -0.35 -9.90 -18.17
N ARG A 38 0.64 -10.03 -19.07
CA ARG A 38 1.79 -9.11 -19.17
C ARG A 38 1.39 -7.72 -19.63
N SER A 39 0.43 -7.60 -20.55
CA SER A 39 -0.03 -6.32 -21.09
C SER A 39 -0.76 -5.51 -20.02
N ASN A 40 -1.65 -6.17 -19.27
CA ASN A 40 -2.34 -5.54 -18.15
C ASN A 40 -1.37 -5.18 -17.01
N ALA A 41 -0.42 -6.06 -16.67
CA ALA A 41 0.60 -5.76 -15.67
C ALA A 41 1.44 -4.52 -16.03
N ARG A 42 1.91 -4.44 -17.29
CA ARG A 42 2.65 -3.27 -17.80
C ARG A 42 1.80 -2.00 -17.75
N ARG A 43 0.50 -2.09 -18.08
CA ARG A 43 -0.42 -0.96 -18.04
C ARG A 43 -0.57 -0.43 -16.62
N VAL A 44 -0.77 -1.32 -15.64
CA VAL A 44 -0.86 -0.95 -14.21
C VAL A 44 0.42 -0.23 -13.76
N ILE A 45 1.58 -0.84 -13.99
CA ILE A 45 2.89 -0.28 -13.57
C ILE A 45 3.14 1.08 -14.24
N ARG A 46 2.97 1.17 -15.57
CA ARG A 46 3.16 2.43 -16.31
C ARG A 46 2.24 3.53 -15.78
N SER A 47 1.00 3.16 -15.44
CA SER A 47 0.01 4.10 -14.92
C SER A 47 0.36 4.59 -13.51
N LEU A 48 1.02 3.78 -12.69
CA LEU A 48 1.52 4.20 -11.37
C LEU A 48 2.78 5.07 -11.48
N LEU A 49 3.72 4.69 -12.36
CA LEU A 49 4.92 5.47 -12.66
C LEU A 49 4.56 6.87 -13.19
N ALA A 50 3.64 6.95 -14.15
CA ALA A 50 3.20 8.22 -14.74
C ALA A 50 2.53 9.17 -13.74
N ARG A 51 2.07 8.65 -12.59
CA ARG A 51 1.48 9.44 -11.51
C ARG A 51 2.48 9.77 -10.39
N GLY A 52 3.73 9.33 -10.50
CA GLY A 52 4.74 9.49 -9.44
C GLY A 52 4.44 8.72 -8.16
N VAL A 53 3.49 7.76 -8.19
CA VAL A 53 3.11 6.98 -7.01
C VAL A 53 4.17 5.92 -6.69
N VAL A 54 4.82 5.41 -7.73
CA VAL A 54 5.91 4.45 -7.61
C VAL A 54 7.11 4.94 -8.41
N GLU A 55 8.29 4.50 -8.00
CA GLU A 55 9.55 4.70 -8.69
C GLU A 55 10.09 3.34 -9.12
N ARG A 56 10.82 3.33 -10.23
CA ARG A 56 11.61 2.18 -10.68
C ARG A 56 13.07 2.47 -10.42
N TYR A 57 13.79 1.48 -9.91
CA TYR A 57 15.24 1.51 -9.80
C TYR A 57 15.82 0.13 -10.08
N HIS A 58 17.12 0.06 -10.26
CA HIS A 58 17.86 -1.19 -10.38
C HIS A 58 18.58 -1.48 -9.08
N ASP A 59 18.40 -2.68 -8.57
CA ASP A 59 19.22 -3.20 -7.48
C ASP A 59 20.69 -3.21 -7.92
N PRO A 60 21.60 -2.54 -7.20
CA PRO A 60 22.99 -2.41 -7.61
C PRO A 60 23.77 -3.73 -7.51
N GLU A 61 23.33 -4.68 -6.68
CA GLU A 61 24.01 -5.96 -6.48
C GLU A 61 23.55 -6.99 -7.50
N THR A 62 22.24 -7.06 -7.77
CA THR A 62 21.64 -8.09 -8.63
C THR A 62 21.32 -7.61 -10.03
N GLY A 63 21.27 -6.29 -10.26
CA GLY A 63 20.79 -5.67 -11.50
C GLY A 63 19.27 -5.79 -11.71
N GLU A 64 18.53 -6.42 -10.77
CA GLU A 64 17.11 -6.66 -10.91
C GLU A 64 16.31 -5.36 -10.87
N GLY A 65 15.33 -5.24 -11.77
CA GLY A 65 14.41 -4.11 -11.78
C GLY A 65 13.40 -4.19 -10.64
N ARG A 66 13.49 -3.25 -9.70
CA ARG A 66 12.60 -3.14 -8.55
C ARG A 66 11.68 -1.94 -8.64
N LEU A 67 10.57 -2.01 -7.91
CA LEU A 67 9.63 -0.92 -7.70
C LEU A 67 9.56 -0.59 -6.22
N ARG A 68 9.48 0.70 -5.90
CA ARG A 68 9.16 1.20 -4.56
C ARG A 68 8.11 2.30 -4.64
N LEU A 69 7.52 2.67 -3.52
CA LEU A 69 6.68 3.88 -3.47
C LEU A 69 7.55 5.11 -3.73
N GLY A 70 7.01 6.10 -4.43
CA GLY A 70 7.63 7.43 -4.46
C GLY A 70 7.64 8.03 -3.05
N PHE A 71 8.59 8.92 -2.76
CA PHE A 71 8.78 9.47 -1.41
C PHE A 71 7.47 9.95 -0.75
N TRP A 72 6.69 10.80 -1.44
CA TRP A 72 5.42 11.32 -0.92
C TRP A 72 4.35 10.22 -0.73
N ALA A 73 4.33 9.22 -1.61
CA ALA A 73 3.39 8.11 -1.47
C ALA A 73 3.76 7.21 -0.28
N HIS A 74 5.05 7.05 0.01
CA HIS A 74 5.53 6.37 1.20
C HIS A 74 5.14 7.13 2.47
N ILE A 75 5.45 8.43 2.56
CA ILE A 75 5.07 9.27 3.71
C ILE A 75 3.55 9.22 3.97
N ALA A 76 2.74 9.34 2.92
CA ALA A 76 1.29 9.25 3.04
C ALA A 76 0.80 7.86 3.51
N ALA A 77 1.49 6.78 3.13
CA ALA A 77 1.17 5.44 3.59
C ALA A 77 1.57 5.24 5.07
N THR A 78 2.72 5.77 5.48
CA THR A 78 3.20 5.72 6.87
C THR A 78 2.27 6.50 7.81
N MET A 79 1.90 7.73 7.45
CA MET A 79 0.98 8.55 8.25
C MET A 79 -0.41 7.93 8.42
N LYS A 80 -0.89 7.20 7.40
CA LYS A 80 -2.15 6.45 7.52
C LYS A 80 -2.04 5.29 8.50
N ARG A 81 -0.87 4.66 8.59
CA ARG A 81 -0.62 3.57 9.52
C ARG A 81 -0.57 4.06 10.96
N GLU A 82 0.00 5.23 11.20
CA GLU A 82 0.06 5.85 12.54
C GLU A 82 -1.33 6.22 13.07
N ARG A 83 -2.26 6.68 12.20
CA ARG A 83 -3.65 6.93 12.64
C ARG A 83 -4.40 5.70 13.15
N TYR A 84 -3.96 4.49 12.83
CA TYR A 84 -4.54 3.25 13.37
C TYR A 84 -3.87 2.77 14.67
N PHE A 85 -2.74 3.36 15.07
CA PHE A 85 -2.08 3.03 16.33
C PHE A 85 -2.56 3.91 17.50
N ASP A 86 -3.21 5.03 17.21
CA ASP A 86 -3.75 6.00 18.18
C ASP A 86 -5.27 5.90 18.41
N GLU A 87 -5.98 4.99 17.73
CA GLU A 87 -7.36 4.68 18.10
C GLU A 87 -7.32 3.59 19.19
N PRO A 88 -7.61 3.91 20.47
CA PRO A 88 -7.76 2.85 21.47
C PRO A 88 -8.86 1.91 20.97
N GLU A 89 -8.60 0.59 21.04
CA GLU A 89 -9.64 -0.41 20.85
C GLU A 89 -10.88 0.04 21.62
N PRO A 90 -12.08 -0.01 21.02
CA PRO A 90 -13.29 0.29 21.77
C PRO A 90 -13.35 -0.71 22.91
N VAL A 91 -13.03 -0.24 24.13
CA VAL A 91 -13.35 -0.95 25.35
C VAL A 91 -14.84 -1.21 25.27
N GLU A 92 -15.21 -2.47 25.06
CA GLU A 92 -16.58 -2.93 25.13
C GLU A 92 -17.13 -2.39 26.44
N GLY A 93 -18.02 -1.40 26.33
CA GLY A 93 -18.59 -0.74 27.49
C GLY A 93 -19.27 -1.80 28.34
N THR A 94 -18.71 -2.08 29.51
CA THR A 94 -19.39 -2.79 30.56
C THR A 94 -20.69 -2.03 30.82
N HIS A 95 -21.79 -2.66 30.43
CA HIS A 95 -23.14 -2.18 30.65
C HIS A 95 -23.42 -2.29 32.15
N GLU A 96 -22.91 -1.36 32.96
CA GLU A 96 -23.34 -1.20 34.34
C GLU A 96 -24.76 -0.61 34.33
N GLN A 97 -25.73 -1.52 34.47
CA GLN A 97 -27.09 -1.21 34.84
C GLN A 97 -27.08 -0.56 36.22
N TRP A 98 -27.26 0.76 36.27
CA TRP A 98 -27.66 1.43 37.49
C TRP A 98 -29.15 1.16 37.70
N GLU A 99 -29.47 0.13 38.49
CA GLU A 99 -30.81 -0.02 39.05
C GLU A 99 -31.05 1.14 40.03
N THR A 100 -31.90 2.08 39.61
CA THR A 100 -32.54 3.06 40.49
C THR A 100 -33.40 2.32 41.52
N HIS A 101 -32.97 2.38 42.77
CA HIS A 101 -33.78 2.08 43.94
C HIS A 101 -34.82 3.20 44.13
N ASP A 102 -36.11 2.83 44.16
CA ASP A 102 -37.17 3.54 44.86
C ASP A 102 -37.64 2.67 46.03
#